data_AF-A0AA51MNB9-F1
#
_entry.id   AF-A0AA51MNB9-F1
#
_cell.length_a   1.000
_cell.length_b   1.000
_cell.length_c   1.000
_cell.angle_alpha   90.00
_cell.angle_beta   90.00
_cell.angle_gamma   90.00
#
_symmetry.space_group_name_H-M   'P 1'
#
loop_
_entity.id
_entity.type
_entity.pdbx_description
1 polymer ?
#
loop_
_entity_poly.entity_id
_entity_poly.type
_entity_poly.pdbx_seq_one_letter_code
_entity_poly.pdbx_strand_id
1 'polypeptide(L)'
;MKKVLMAAALIGALGVSVAFADHGFGGGKGACGGKGGHGGFGGRGAMMGEMLTEKLKLDDAQKAQFDTIKQEQRAKMEAMRTQMQTQMQALQTENEAKIAAILTPEQATTFKQMQEERQKRQQERLEAVKKRLESNTF
;
A
#
# COMPACT_ATOMS: atom_id res chain seq x y z
N MET A 1 -22.67 6.26 -38.88
CA MET A 1 -23.45 5.47 -37.89
C MET A 1 -23.13 3.99 -38.06
N LYS A 2 -22.41 3.37 -37.11
CA LYS A 2 -22.18 1.92 -37.07
C LYS A 2 -21.75 1.53 -35.64
N LYS A 3 -22.70 0.90 -34.94
CA LYS A 3 -22.56 -0.09 -33.86
C LYS A 3 -22.01 0.40 -32.50
N VAL A 4 -22.93 0.99 -31.74
CA VAL A 4 -22.91 1.00 -30.27
C VAL A 4 -23.13 -0.44 -29.79
N LEU A 5 -22.19 -1.01 -29.03
CA LEU A 5 -22.43 -2.20 -28.22
C LEU A 5 -22.16 -1.84 -26.76
N MET A 6 -23.25 -1.49 -26.10
CA MET A 6 -23.39 -1.50 -24.65
C MET A 6 -23.45 -2.96 -24.20
N ALA A 7 -22.52 -3.37 -23.33
CA ALA A 7 -22.64 -4.60 -22.55
C ALA A 7 -22.60 -4.22 -21.07
N ALA A 8 -23.77 -3.83 -20.56
CA ALA A 8 -24.06 -3.87 -19.14
C ALA A 8 -24.31 -5.33 -18.75
N ALA A 9 -23.52 -5.85 -17.80
CA ALA A 9 -23.85 -7.07 -17.09
C ALA A 9 -23.90 -6.75 -15.60
N LEU A 10 -25.13 -6.65 -15.10
CA LEU A 10 -25.48 -6.45 -13.71
C LEU A 10 -25.80 -7.81 -13.07
N ILE A 11 -25.33 -7.96 -11.82
CA ILE A 11 -25.87 -8.79 -10.74
C ILE A 11 -25.39 -10.24 -10.60
N GLY A 12 -24.93 -10.53 -9.38
CA GLY A 12 -24.78 -11.88 -8.85
C GLY A 12 -24.27 -11.84 -7.41
N ALA A 13 -25.06 -11.32 -6.47
CA ALA A 13 -24.78 -11.45 -5.04
C ALA A 13 -24.84 -12.93 -4.64
N LEU A 14 -23.74 -13.48 -4.12
CA LEU A 14 -23.74 -14.69 -3.33
C LEU A 14 -22.88 -14.45 -2.08
N GLY A 15 -23.57 -14.26 -0.96
CA GLY A 15 -22.97 -14.35 0.36
C GLY A 15 -22.57 -15.80 0.62
N VAL A 16 -21.28 -16.01 0.88
CA VAL A 16 -20.76 -17.24 1.47
C VAL A 16 -20.16 -16.88 2.81
N SER A 17 -20.88 -17.21 3.87
CA SER A 17 -20.37 -17.22 5.24
C SER A 17 -19.38 -18.36 5.35
N VAL A 18 -18.08 -18.08 5.26
CA VAL A 18 -17.06 -19.07 5.64
C VAL A 18 -16.87 -19.01 7.15
N ALA A 19 -17.40 -20.01 7.83
CA ALA A 19 -16.95 -20.37 9.17
C ALA A 19 -15.49 -20.85 9.05
N PHE A 20 -14.54 -20.00 9.44
CA PHE A 20 -13.15 -20.43 9.58
C PHE A 20 -13.07 -21.27 10.86
N ALA A 21 -13.17 -22.59 10.66
CA ALA A 21 -12.72 -23.56 11.62
C ALA A 21 -11.23 -23.34 11.88
N ASP A 22 -10.91 -23.32 13.17
CA ASP A 22 -9.60 -23.42 13.81
C ASP A 22 -8.51 -24.03 12.90
N HIS A 23 -7.77 -23.17 12.24
CA HIS A 23 -6.39 -23.45 11.82
C HIS A 23 -5.55 -22.42 12.55
N GLY A 24 -4.98 -22.87 13.66
CA GLY A 24 -4.13 -22.08 14.53
C GLY A 24 -3.13 -21.25 13.72
N PHE A 25 -3.17 -19.93 13.95
CA PHE A 25 -2.10 -19.03 13.58
C PHE A 25 -0.94 -19.23 14.57
N GLY A 26 -0.33 -20.41 14.52
CA GLY A 26 0.73 -20.85 15.43
C GLY A 26 1.86 -21.49 14.65
N GLY A 27 3.03 -20.86 14.66
CA GLY A 27 4.29 -21.51 14.31
C GLY A 27 4.97 -20.96 13.05
N GLY A 28 5.52 -19.75 13.13
CA GLY A 28 6.39 -19.21 12.10
C GLY A 28 7.27 -18.10 12.62
N LYS A 29 8.29 -18.45 13.41
CA LYS A 29 9.40 -17.57 13.81
C LYS A 29 10.23 -17.26 12.56
N GLY A 30 9.72 -16.39 11.70
CA GLY A 30 10.38 -15.94 10.46
C GLY A 30 10.86 -14.51 10.64
N ALA A 31 12.17 -14.34 10.72
CA ALA A 31 12.82 -13.05 10.79
C ALA A 31 12.33 -12.11 9.68
N CYS A 32 11.56 -11.08 10.03
CA CYS A 32 11.30 -9.91 9.19
C CYS A 32 12.57 -9.03 9.14
N GLY A 33 13.66 -9.63 8.65
CA GLY A 33 14.98 -9.04 8.51
C GLY A 33 15.62 -9.47 7.18
N GLY A 34 14.82 -9.57 6.12
CA GLY A 34 15.31 -9.83 4.77
C GLY A 34 15.78 -8.54 4.10
N LYS A 35 17.07 -8.46 3.78
CA LYS A 35 17.62 -7.57 2.74
C LYS A 35 16.93 -7.87 1.41
N GLY A 36 15.81 -7.22 1.19
CA GLY A 36 14.94 -7.43 0.04
C GLY A 36 13.80 -6.45 0.16
N GLY A 37 14.13 -5.16 -0.04
CA GLY A 37 13.17 -4.08 -0.01
C GLY A 37 11.98 -4.46 -0.89
N HIS A 38 10.84 -4.71 -0.24
CA HIS A 38 9.58 -4.85 -0.94
C HIS A 38 9.43 -3.61 -1.80
N GLY A 39 9.54 -3.80 -3.12
CA GLY A 39 9.31 -2.75 -4.08
C GLY A 39 7.96 -2.13 -3.76
N GLY A 40 7.99 -0.90 -3.26
CA GLY A 40 6.79 -0.11 -3.10
C GLY A 40 6.03 -0.11 -4.42
N PHE A 41 4.72 0.09 -4.34
CA PHE A 41 3.78 0.07 -5.47
C PHE A 41 4.21 0.87 -6.73
N GLY A 42 5.24 1.72 -6.66
CA GLY A 42 5.80 2.45 -7.80
C GLY A 42 6.85 1.70 -8.64
N GLY A 43 7.60 0.73 -8.10
CA GLY A 43 8.75 0.12 -8.81
C GLY A 43 8.37 -1.04 -9.74
N ARG A 44 7.43 -1.89 -9.33
CA ARG A 44 6.96 -3.02 -10.15
C ARG A 44 6.01 -2.59 -11.27
N GLY A 45 5.23 -1.53 -11.07
CA GLY A 45 4.29 -1.02 -12.06
C GLY A 45 4.97 -0.37 -13.27
N ALA A 46 6.04 0.40 -13.03
CA ALA A 46 6.84 0.98 -14.10
C ALA A 46 7.51 -0.10 -14.97
N MET A 47 8.14 -1.10 -14.34
CA MET A 47 8.72 -2.25 -15.05
C MET A 47 7.70 -3.07 -15.84
N MET A 48 6.47 -3.23 -15.33
CA MET A 48 5.39 -3.90 -16.08
C MET A 48 4.96 -3.11 -17.31
N GLY A 49 4.92 -1.78 -17.23
CA GLY A 49 4.55 -0.93 -18.35
C GLY A 49 5.56 -0.99 -19.49
N GLU A 50 6.85 -0.90 -19.17
CA GLU A 50 7.94 -1.02 -20.15
C GLU A 50 7.96 -2.42 -20.80
N MET A 51 7.79 -3.48 -20.00
CA MET A 51 7.73 -4.85 -20.51
C MET A 51 6.55 -5.08 -21.44
N LEU A 52 5.38 -4.50 -21.15
CA LEU A 52 4.19 -4.61 -22.02
C LEU A 52 4.41 -3.89 -23.35
N THR A 53 4.97 -2.68 -23.33
CA THR A 53 5.24 -1.91 -24.56
C THR A 53 6.22 -2.64 -25.48
N GLU A 54 7.26 -3.26 -24.91
CA GLU A 54 8.27 -4.00 -25.69
C GLU A 54 7.74 -5.34 -26.21
N LYS A 55 7.07 -6.14 -25.36
CA LYS A 55 6.59 -7.47 -25.75
C LYS A 55 5.42 -7.43 -26.73
N LEU A 56 4.55 -6.43 -26.62
CA LEU A 56 3.39 -6.29 -27.50
C LEU A 56 3.72 -5.52 -28.78
N LYS A 57 4.94 -4.99 -28.91
CA LYS A 57 5.41 -4.22 -30.07
C LYS A 57 4.40 -3.12 -30.46
N LEU A 58 3.97 -2.35 -29.46
CA LEU A 58 2.98 -1.30 -29.66
C LEU A 58 3.51 -0.24 -30.65
N ASP A 59 2.65 0.20 -31.56
CA ASP A 59 2.95 1.36 -32.41
C ASP A 59 2.87 2.68 -31.61
N ASP A 60 3.25 3.79 -32.24
CA ASP A 60 3.35 5.08 -31.55
C ASP A 60 1.98 5.62 -31.09
N ALA A 61 0.91 5.32 -31.83
CA ALA A 61 -0.44 5.70 -31.42
C ALA A 61 -0.92 4.88 -30.21
N GLN A 62 -0.62 3.59 -30.18
CA GLN A 62 -0.92 2.68 -29.06
C GLN A 62 -0.11 3.03 -27.81
N LYS A 63 1.17 3.42 -27.96
CA LYS A 63 1.99 3.90 -26.84
C LYS A 63 1.42 5.17 -26.22
N ALA A 64 1.01 6.14 -27.05
CA ALA A 64 0.41 7.37 -26.56
C ALA A 64 -0.87 7.08 -25.74
N GLN A 65 -1.73 6.18 -26.22
CA GLN A 65 -2.91 5.74 -25.48
C GLN A 65 -2.55 5.02 -24.17
N PHE A 66 -1.53 4.16 -24.18
CA PHE A 66 -1.06 3.47 -22.98
C PHE A 66 -0.49 4.44 -21.94
N ASP A 67 0.22 5.49 -22.36
CA ASP A 67 0.73 6.52 -21.47
C ASP A 67 -0.41 7.31 -20.80
N THR A 68 -1.47 7.64 -21.54
CA THR A 68 -2.68 8.24 -20.97
C THR A 68 -3.29 7.33 -19.90
N ILE A 69 -3.44 6.02 -20.18
CA ILE A 69 -3.95 5.04 -19.21
C ILE A 69 -3.08 5.02 -17.95
N LYS A 70 -1.75 4.99 -18.08
CA LYS A 70 -0.83 5.01 -16.94
C LYS A 70 -0.96 6.29 -16.11
N GLN A 71 -1.11 7.44 -16.76
CA GLN A 71 -1.28 8.73 -16.06
C GLN A 71 -2.57 8.78 -15.25
N GLU A 72 -3.70 8.37 -15.85
CA GLU A 72 -4.98 8.27 -15.15
C GLU A 72 -4.92 7.31 -13.97
N GLN A 73 -4.27 6.15 -14.15
CA GLN A 73 -4.10 5.18 -13.08
C GLN A 73 -3.20 5.71 -11.96
N ARG A 74 -2.11 6.43 -12.27
CA ARG A 74 -1.28 7.10 -11.25
C ARG A 74 -2.10 8.06 -10.41
N ALA A 75 -2.89 8.93 -11.04
CA ALA A 75 -3.73 9.89 -10.32
C ALA A 75 -4.73 9.19 -9.38
N LYS A 76 -5.40 8.12 -9.85
CA LYS A 76 -6.32 7.33 -9.03
C LYS A 76 -5.61 6.66 -7.84
N MET A 77 -4.44 6.09 -8.08
CA MET A 77 -3.64 5.45 -7.04
C MET A 77 -3.12 6.44 -6.00
N GLU A 78 -2.72 7.64 -6.40
CA GLU A 78 -2.32 8.71 -5.48
C GLU A 78 -3.48 9.16 -4.59
N ALA A 79 -4.66 9.37 -5.18
CA ALA A 79 -5.86 9.70 -4.41
C ALA A 79 -6.21 8.60 -3.40
N MET A 80 -6.20 7.34 -3.84
CA MET A 80 -6.46 6.18 -2.97
C MET A 80 -5.41 6.07 -1.86
N ARG A 81 -4.13 6.31 -2.17
CA ARG A 81 -3.05 6.27 -1.19
C ARG A 81 -3.24 7.31 -0.09
N THR A 82 -3.59 8.53 -0.46
CA THR A 82 -3.86 9.61 0.51
C THR A 82 -5.04 9.25 1.41
N GLN A 83 -6.14 8.75 0.84
CA GLN A 83 -7.31 8.31 1.60
C GLN A 83 -6.96 7.17 2.57
N MET A 84 -6.27 6.14 2.08
CA MET A 84 -5.86 4.99 2.91
C MET A 84 -4.91 5.42 4.02
N GLN A 85 -4.00 6.37 3.76
CA GLN A 85 -3.09 6.88 4.79
C GLN A 85 -3.85 7.53 5.94
N THR A 86 -4.82 8.39 5.65
CA THR A 86 -5.65 9.03 6.68
C THR A 86 -6.47 8.00 7.47
N GLN A 87 -7.10 7.04 6.79
CA GLN A 87 -7.87 6.00 7.45
C GLN A 87 -7.00 5.12 8.35
N MET A 88 -5.81 4.74 7.88
CA MET A 88 -4.86 3.95 8.66
C MET A 88 -4.35 4.69 9.89
N GLN A 89 -4.13 6.01 9.80
CA GLN A 89 -3.75 6.83 10.96
C GLN A 89 -4.87 6.87 11.99
N ALA A 90 -6.11 7.10 11.55
CA ALA A 90 -7.27 7.11 12.44
C ALA A 90 -7.44 5.76 13.17
N LEU A 91 -7.35 4.64 12.45
CA LEU A 91 -7.43 3.29 13.03
C LEU A 91 -6.28 3.01 14.02
N GLN A 92 -5.07 3.51 13.74
CA GLN A 92 -3.94 3.38 14.67
C GLN A 92 -4.21 4.14 15.97
N THR A 93 -4.64 5.40 15.89
CA THR A 93 -4.96 6.21 17.07
C THR A 93 -6.11 5.60 17.89
N GLU A 94 -7.15 5.11 17.21
CA GLU A 94 -8.27 4.44 17.88
C GLU A 94 -7.81 3.17 18.62
N ASN A 95 -7.00 2.34 17.98
CA ASN A 95 -6.47 1.12 18.59
C ASN A 95 -5.52 1.43 19.75
N GLU A 96 -4.69 2.46 19.62
CA GLU A 96 -3.81 2.91 20.70
C GLU A 96 -4.60 3.36 21.93
N ALA A 97 -5.69 4.10 21.75
CA ALA A 97 -6.58 4.51 22.84
C ALA A 97 -7.25 3.30 23.51
N LYS A 98 -7.74 2.34 22.71
CA LYS A 98 -8.35 1.10 23.22
C LYS A 98 -7.35 0.25 24.01
N ILE A 99 -6.11 0.15 23.54
CA ILE A 99 -5.04 -0.55 24.26
C ILE A 99 -4.74 0.19 25.57
N ALA A 100 -4.53 1.51 25.53
CA ALA A 100 -4.21 2.29 26.73
C ALA A 100 -5.28 2.16 27.83
N ALA A 101 -6.56 2.03 27.46
CA ALA A 101 -7.67 1.90 28.40
C ALA A 101 -7.65 0.60 29.23
N ILE A 102 -6.96 -0.46 28.77
CA ILE A 102 -6.88 -1.74 29.48
C ILE A 102 -5.54 -1.95 30.21
N LEU A 103 -4.63 -0.98 30.17
CA LEU A 103 -3.31 -1.09 30.79
C LEU A 103 -3.33 -0.65 32.26
N THR A 104 -2.49 -1.29 33.07
CA THR A 104 -2.13 -0.76 34.37
C THR A 104 -1.24 0.49 34.23
N PRO A 105 -1.08 1.32 35.28
CA PRO A 105 -0.22 2.52 35.20
C PRO A 105 1.23 2.22 34.80
N GLU A 106 1.79 1.12 35.30
CA GLU A 106 3.15 0.69 34.95
C GLU A 106 3.24 0.28 33.47
N GLN A 107 2.27 -0.52 32.98
CA GLN A 107 2.20 -0.92 31.58
C GLN A 107 1.98 0.25 30.63
N ALA A 108 1.18 1.24 31.04
CA ALA A 108 0.93 2.46 30.26
C ALA A 108 2.22 3.26 30.06
N THR A 109 3.09 3.29 31.07
CA THR A 109 4.41 3.93 30.97
C THR A 109 5.29 3.24 29.92
N THR A 110 5.36 1.90 29.95
CA THR A 110 6.09 1.12 28.93
C THR A 110 5.49 1.30 27.53
N PHE A 111 4.15 1.32 27.43
CA PHE A 111 3.47 1.51 26.15
C PHE A 111 3.79 2.88 25.52
N LYS A 112 3.80 3.94 26.32
CA LYS A 112 4.20 5.28 25.86
C LYS A 112 5.63 5.32 25.35
N GLN A 113 6.58 4.69 26.06
CA GLN A 113 7.97 4.59 25.60
C GLN A 113 8.09 3.87 24.24
N MET A 114 7.34 2.78 24.05
CA MET A 114 7.30 2.08 22.76
C MET A 114 6.73 2.94 21.63
N GLN A 115 5.73 3.79 21.92
CA GLN A 115 5.18 4.73 20.94
C GLN A 115 6.21 5.79 20.54
N GLU A 116 6.89 6.40 21.51
CA GLU A 116 7.93 7.41 21.27
C GLU A 116 9.09 6.83 20.44
N GLU A 117 9.56 5.63 20.77
CA GLU A 117 10.62 4.96 20.02
C GLU A 117 10.18 4.66 18.57
N ARG A 118 8.93 4.25 18.37
CA ARG A 118 8.36 4.06 17.03
C ARG A 118 8.34 5.36 16.25
N GLN A 119 7.93 6.47 16.86
CA GLN A 119 7.90 7.78 16.20
C GLN A 119 9.30 8.24 15.80
N LYS A 120 10.28 8.09 16.70
CA LYS A 120 11.69 8.41 16.41
C LYS A 120 12.23 7.61 15.23
N ARG A 121 12.03 6.29 15.21
CA ARG A 121 12.43 5.44 14.07
C ARG A 121 11.75 5.86 12.77
N GLN A 122 10.49 6.32 12.81
CA GLN A 122 9.82 6.83 11.61
C GLN A 122 10.46 8.14 11.11
N GLN A 123 10.77 9.07 12.01
CA GLN A 123 11.46 10.32 11.67
C GLN A 123 12.84 10.06 11.06
N GLU A 124 13.64 9.21 11.68
CA GLU A 124 14.97 8.81 11.17
C GLU A 124 14.86 8.21 9.75
N ARG A 125 13.84 7.40 9.49
CA ARG A 125 13.58 6.85 8.14
C ARG A 125 13.22 7.94 7.13
N LEU A 126 12.39 8.90 7.52
CA LEU A 126 12.00 10.02 6.65
C LEU A 126 13.20 10.91 6.33
N GLU A 127 14.03 11.21 7.33
CA GLU A 127 15.28 11.95 7.15
C GLU A 127 16.27 11.21 6.25
N ALA A 128 16.43 9.90 6.44
CA ALA A 128 17.29 9.08 5.59
C ALA A 128 16.81 9.07 4.12
N VAL A 129 15.48 9.00 3.90
CA VAL A 129 14.90 9.12 2.56
C VAL A 129 15.15 10.50 1.98
N LYS A 130 14.92 11.57 2.75
CA LYS A 130 15.17 12.95 2.31
C LYS A 130 16.62 13.16 1.89
N LYS A 131 17.57 12.72 2.74
CA LYS A 131 19.01 12.78 2.45
C LYS A 131 19.39 12.02 1.18
N ARG A 132 18.78 10.84 0.95
CA ARG A 132 19.00 10.05 -0.28
C ARG A 132 18.49 10.77 -1.53
N LEU A 133 17.35 11.46 -1.43
CA LEU A 133 16.82 12.25 -2.53
C LEU A 133 17.74 13.43 -2.85
N GLU A 134 18.23 14.13 -1.83
CA GLU A 134 19.16 15.26 -1.96
C GLU A 134 20.55 14.83 -2.48
N SER A 135 21.04 13.64 -2.13
CA SER A 135 22.33 13.14 -2.63
C SER A 135 22.29 12.63 -4.07
N ASN A 136 21.10 12.29 -4.59
CA ASN A 136 20.90 11.79 -5.95
C ASN A 136 20.60 12.92 -6.97
N THR A 137 20.57 14.19 -6.54
CA THR A 137 20.25 15.35 -7.40
C THR A 137 21.49 16.11 -7.91
N PHE A 138 22.66 15.47 -8.02
CA PHE A 138 23.90 16.05 -8.59
C PHE A 138 24.55 15.12 -9.60
#